data_AF-A0A0C2D3R2-F1
#
_entry.id   AF-A0A0C2D3R2-F1
#
_cell.length_a   1.000
_cell.length_b   1.000
_cell.length_c   1.000
_cell.angle_alpha   90.00
_cell.angle_beta   90.00
_cell.angle_gamma   90.00
#
_symmetry.space_group_name_H-M   'P 1'
#
loop_
_entity.id
_entity.type
_entity.pdbx_description
1 polymer ?
#
loop_
_entity_poly.entity_id
_entity_poly.type
_entity_poly.pdbx_seq_one_letter_code
_entity_poly.pdbx_strand_id
1 'polypeptide(L)'
;MFQILRGSSISLLIIVCFSCDSRHSPWHPFIASPWQRRYSTFSKVCLFVYCYFSSNININDVLGDYSLTLIDSLDTLVVLGDHDEFKRAVSLVINTVSFEKNTTVQVFEATIRVIGSLLSAHLIASDKSRMLGDFYIPDYDGELLTLAHDLAARLLPAFEGTRTGIPYPRVNLIHGVLPGTVEETCTAGAGSLLVEFGILSRLLGDQTFERTARRINERLWQLRDKNTGLPGNVINIQTGEWVGHLSGVGAGLDSFYEYFLKAYILFGESRDLQLFNEAYDAILANMRRGRILCNSQDGEPPLFVNVDSRDGSTANTWIDALQVCSYDVPSRLLGYFVVALVKASFAGLLVLAGHLEEAICQHAFYYAVWSKYGVLPERFNWYLK
;
A
#
# COMPACT_ATOMS: atom_id res chain seq x y z
N MET A 1 -25.33 -12.74 -10.30
CA MET A 1 -26.50 -12.85 -9.41
C MET A 1 -25.96 -12.86 -7.98
N PHE A 2 -26.01 -11.71 -7.30
CA PHE A 2 -25.48 -11.57 -5.94
C PHE A 2 -26.54 -12.00 -4.93
N GLN A 3 -26.22 -12.97 -4.08
CA GLN A 3 -27.02 -13.32 -2.91
C GLN A 3 -26.21 -12.98 -1.66
N ILE A 4 -26.66 -11.96 -0.94
CA ILE A 4 -26.10 -11.52 0.34
C ILE A 4 -26.56 -12.53 1.39
N LEU A 5 -25.64 -13.35 1.91
CA LEU A 5 -25.88 -14.15 3.12
C LEU A 5 -25.28 -13.40 4.31
N ARG A 6 -26.17 -12.88 5.17
CA ARG A 6 -25.84 -12.40 6.52
C ARG A 6 -25.54 -13.62 7.41
N GLY A 7 -24.38 -13.62 8.07
CA GLY A 7 -24.11 -14.56 9.15
C GLY A 7 -22.61 -14.81 9.35
N SER A 8 -22.07 -14.19 10.41
CA SER A 8 -20.95 -14.65 11.26
C SER A 8 -19.56 -14.87 10.62
N SER A 9 -18.59 -14.13 11.17
CA SER A 9 -17.13 -14.29 11.01
C SER A 9 -16.57 -13.90 9.63
N ILE A 10 -16.33 -12.60 9.44
CA ILE A 10 -15.55 -12.07 8.32
C ILE A 10 -14.08 -11.99 8.77
N SER A 11 -13.28 -12.96 8.34
CA SER A 11 -11.83 -12.97 8.53
C SER A 11 -11.13 -12.39 7.30
N LEU A 12 -10.24 -11.44 7.55
CA LEU A 12 -9.53 -10.59 6.59
C LEU A 12 -8.46 -11.34 5.81
N LEU A 13 -8.56 -11.27 4.49
CA LEU A 13 -7.43 -11.09 3.57
C LEU A 13 -8.01 -10.50 2.29
N ILE A 14 -7.85 -9.19 2.03
CA ILE A 14 -8.06 -8.65 0.68
C ILE A 14 -6.80 -8.99 -0.13
N ILE A 15 -6.61 -10.27 -0.40
CA ILE A 15 -6.06 -10.67 -1.68
C ILE A 15 -7.19 -10.42 -2.67
N VAL A 16 -6.92 -9.70 -3.76
CA VAL A 16 -7.77 -9.76 -4.95
C VAL A 16 -7.73 -11.22 -5.40
N CYS A 17 -8.67 -12.01 -4.89
CA CYS A 17 -8.86 -13.39 -5.29
C CYS A 17 -9.37 -13.32 -6.73
N PHE A 18 -8.47 -13.57 -7.68
CA PHE A 18 -8.90 -13.95 -9.02
C PHE A 18 -9.78 -15.18 -8.87
N SER A 19 -11.03 -15.06 -9.31
CA SER A 19 -11.74 -16.22 -9.82
C SER A 19 -11.00 -16.65 -11.09
N CYS A 20 -9.89 -17.37 -10.89
CA CYS A 20 -9.28 -18.15 -11.93
C CYS A 20 -10.23 -19.33 -12.14
N ASP A 21 -11.09 -19.22 -13.14
CA ASP A 21 -11.81 -20.37 -13.68
C ASP A 21 -10.81 -21.29 -14.40
N SER A 22 -9.96 -21.94 -13.61
CA SER A 22 -9.13 -23.06 -14.01
C SER A 22 -8.53 -23.66 -12.74
N ARG A 23 -9.21 -24.68 -12.21
CA ARG A 23 -8.75 -25.50 -11.07
C ARG A 23 -7.42 -26.25 -11.31
N HIS A 24 -6.75 -26.03 -12.44
CA HIS A 24 -5.39 -26.48 -12.73
C HIS A 24 -4.75 -25.55 -13.77
N SER A 25 -4.17 -24.43 -13.32
CA SER A 25 -3.28 -23.63 -14.17
C SER A 25 -1.87 -24.25 -14.12
N PRO A 26 -1.28 -24.67 -15.25
CA PRO A 26 0.07 -25.24 -15.29
C PRO A 26 1.14 -24.24 -14.89
N TRP A 27 0.81 -22.96 -14.65
CA TRP A 27 1.74 -21.86 -14.35
C TRP A 27 2.12 -21.75 -12.87
N HIS A 28 1.36 -22.31 -11.92
CA HIS A 28 1.70 -22.28 -10.49
C HIS A 28 3.12 -22.84 -10.20
N PRO A 29 3.53 -24.00 -10.77
CA PRO A 29 4.90 -24.49 -10.66
C PRO A 29 5.95 -23.61 -11.35
N PHE A 30 5.57 -22.86 -12.40
CA PHE A 30 6.51 -21.98 -13.14
C PHE A 30 6.72 -20.63 -12.45
N ILE A 31 5.80 -20.16 -11.61
CA ILE A 31 6.01 -19.01 -10.73
C ILE A 31 6.77 -19.45 -9.47
N ALA A 32 6.34 -20.57 -8.86
CA ALA A 32 6.95 -21.09 -7.65
C ALA A 32 8.38 -21.59 -7.85
N SER A 33 8.74 -22.24 -8.98
CA SER A 33 10.07 -22.86 -9.11
C SER A 33 11.25 -21.90 -9.37
N PRO A 34 11.12 -20.77 -10.11
CA PRO A 34 12.16 -19.75 -10.18
C PRO A 34 12.18 -18.89 -8.92
N TRP A 35 11.04 -18.72 -8.22
CA TRP A 35 10.99 -18.13 -6.89
C TRP A 35 11.66 -19.03 -5.87
N GLN A 36 11.23 -20.26 -5.61
CA GLN A 36 11.91 -21.21 -4.73
C GLN A 36 13.41 -21.38 -5.05
N ARG A 37 13.86 -21.28 -6.32
CA ARG A 37 15.30 -21.23 -6.65
C ARG A 37 15.96 -19.90 -6.32
N ARG A 38 15.33 -18.77 -6.63
CA ARG A 38 15.81 -17.44 -6.21
C ARG A 38 15.73 -17.35 -4.70
N TYR A 39 14.58 -17.48 -4.08
CA TYR A 39 14.34 -17.64 -2.65
C TYR A 39 15.18 -18.71 -1.96
N SER A 40 15.60 -19.84 -2.53
CA SER A 40 16.58 -20.71 -1.83
C SER A 40 18.00 -20.14 -1.89
N THR A 41 18.32 -19.42 -2.98
CA THR A 41 19.59 -18.70 -3.15
C THR A 41 19.58 -17.36 -2.39
N PHE A 42 18.42 -16.75 -2.20
CA PHE A 42 18.11 -15.48 -1.56
C PHE A 42 17.75 -15.70 -0.07
N SER A 43 17.28 -16.88 0.33
CA SER A 43 17.20 -17.36 1.72
C SER A 43 18.60 -17.72 2.22
N LYS A 44 19.46 -18.26 1.34
CA LYS A 44 20.88 -18.47 1.70
C LYS A 44 21.72 -17.19 1.68
N VAL A 45 21.39 -16.20 0.84
CA VAL A 45 22.17 -14.95 0.68
C VAL A 45 21.54 -13.77 1.42
N CYS A 46 20.24 -13.51 1.30
CA CYS A 46 19.53 -12.35 1.88
C CYS A 46 18.78 -12.59 3.20
N LEU A 47 18.46 -13.83 3.61
CA LEU A 47 18.05 -14.08 5.01
C LEU A 47 19.19 -13.72 6.00
N PHE A 48 20.42 -13.62 5.49
CA PHE A 48 21.63 -13.15 6.18
C PHE A 48 22.13 -11.77 5.74
N VAL A 49 21.52 -11.12 4.74
CA VAL A 49 21.87 -9.71 4.42
C VAL A 49 21.09 -8.82 5.37
N TYR A 50 21.69 -8.64 6.55
CA TYR A 50 21.68 -7.34 7.20
C TYR A 50 22.06 -6.31 6.12
N CYS A 51 21.11 -5.56 5.57
CA CYS A 51 21.46 -4.26 4.99
C CYS A 51 21.73 -3.30 6.16
N TYR A 52 22.75 -3.63 6.97
CA TYR A 52 23.31 -2.76 7.97
C TYR A 52 24.47 -2.01 7.30
N PHE A 53 24.22 -0.76 6.93
CA PHE A 53 25.27 0.16 6.49
C PHE A 53 25.31 1.31 7.50
N SER A 54 26.31 1.30 8.39
CA SER A 54 26.41 2.17 9.56
C SER A 54 26.56 3.68 9.28
N SER A 55 26.41 4.12 8.03
CA SER A 55 26.71 5.50 7.61
C SER A 55 25.83 6.04 6.49
N ASN A 56 24.74 5.36 6.10
CA ASN A 56 23.93 5.79 4.96
C ASN A 56 22.49 6.14 5.35
N ILE A 57 22.23 7.44 5.53
CA ILE A 57 20.94 8.01 5.94
C ILE A 57 19.81 7.58 4.99
N ASN A 58 20.07 7.49 3.67
CA ASN A 58 19.05 7.10 2.68
C ASN A 58 18.66 5.61 2.73
N ILE A 59 19.54 4.75 3.26
CA ILE A 59 19.27 3.30 3.39
C ILE A 59 18.57 3.02 4.73
N ASN A 60 18.97 3.74 5.79
CA ASN A 60 18.34 3.61 7.10
C ASN A 60 16.94 4.25 7.16
N ASP A 61 16.63 5.21 6.27
CA ASP A 61 15.30 5.85 6.15
C ASP A 61 14.18 4.82 5.87
N VAL A 62 14.50 3.75 5.14
CA VAL A 62 13.57 2.66 4.80
C VAL A 62 13.74 1.46 5.73
N LEU A 63 14.97 1.12 6.13
CA LEU A 63 15.27 -0.12 6.85
C LEU A 63 15.14 -0.02 8.38
N GLY A 64 15.22 1.19 8.96
CA GLY A 64 15.06 1.44 10.40
C GLY A 64 15.93 0.59 11.32
N ASP A 65 17.08 0.12 10.82
CA ASP A 65 18.00 -0.79 11.49
C ASP A 65 17.36 -2.12 11.98
N TYR A 66 16.21 -2.54 11.45
CA TYR A 66 15.60 -3.85 11.70
C TYR A 66 15.55 -4.70 10.42
N SER A 67 15.25 -6.00 10.56
CA SER A 67 15.23 -6.97 9.46
C SER A 67 13.99 -6.78 8.56
N LEU A 68 13.91 -5.65 7.85
CA LEU A 68 12.73 -5.27 7.06
C LEU A 68 12.33 -6.34 6.04
N THR A 69 13.26 -6.80 5.20
CA THR A 69 12.96 -7.80 4.16
C THR A 69 12.46 -9.11 4.76
N LEU A 70 12.96 -9.51 5.93
CA LEU A 70 12.48 -10.71 6.63
C LEU A 70 11.02 -10.54 7.04
N ILE A 71 10.66 -9.38 7.61
CA ILE A 71 9.30 -9.08 8.05
C ILE A 71 8.37 -8.96 6.83
N ASP A 72 8.77 -8.19 5.82
CA ASP A 72 8.00 -7.84 4.63
C ASP A 72 7.74 -9.04 3.69
N SER A 73 8.47 -10.15 3.88
CA SER A 73 8.31 -11.35 3.06
C SER A 73 7.45 -12.44 3.71
N LEU A 74 7.00 -12.26 4.95
CA LEU A 74 6.27 -13.30 5.70
C LEU A 74 5.00 -13.74 4.97
N ASP A 75 4.17 -12.82 4.55
CA ASP A 75 2.92 -13.11 3.84
C ASP A 75 3.16 -13.65 2.42
N THR A 76 4.28 -13.29 1.79
CA THR A 76 4.68 -13.82 0.48
C THR A 76 4.96 -15.33 0.57
N LEU A 77 5.55 -15.81 1.67
CA LEU A 77 5.72 -17.25 1.91
C LEU A 77 4.37 -17.98 1.94
N VAL A 78 3.34 -17.31 2.45
CA VAL A 78 1.97 -17.84 2.49
C VAL A 78 1.40 -17.95 1.08
N VAL A 79 1.54 -16.90 0.26
CA VAL A 79 1.12 -16.89 -1.15
C VAL A 79 1.83 -17.98 -1.96
N LEU A 80 3.09 -18.27 -1.64
CA LEU A 80 3.89 -19.31 -2.30
C LEU A 80 3.59 -20.73 -1.78
N GLY A 81 2.81 -20.88 -0.71
CA GLY A 81 2.52 -22.18 -0.11
C GLY A 81 3.67 -22.78 0.71
N ASP A 82 4.67 -21.99 1.09
CA ASP A 82 5.85 -22.48 1.84
C ASP A 82 5.59 -22.45 3.35
N HIS A 83 4.88 -23.47 3.84
CA HIS A 83 4.47 -23.58 5.24
C HIS A 83 5.65 -23.64 6.21
N ASP A 84 6.69 -24.42 5.88
CA ASP A 84 7.81 -24.63 6.79
C ASP A 84 8.69 -23.39 6.88
N GLU A 85 8.94 -22.70 5.75
CA GLU A 85 9.70 -21.46 5.77
C GLU A 85 8.92 -20.33 6.45
N PHE A 86 7.61 -20.24 6.26
CA PHE A 86 6.79 -19.28 7.00
C PHE A 86 6.95 -19.44 8.51
N LYS A 87 6.78 -20.67 9.03
CA LYS A 87 6.91 -20.96 10.47
C LYS A 87 8.31 -20.63 10.98
N ARG A 88 9.36 -21.00 10.24
CA ARG A 88 10.75 -20.64 10.57
C ARG A 88 10.97 -19.13 10.59
N ALA A 89 10.47 -18.41 9.58
CA ALA A 89 10.63 -16.97 9.46
C ALA A 89 9.90 -16.22 10.58
N VAL A 90 8.70 -16.65 10.95
CA VAL A 90 7.96 -16.13 12.12
C VAL A 90 8.80 -16.31 13.39
N SER A 91 9.32 -17.51 13.65
CA SER A 91 10.19 -17.74 14.81
C SER A 91 11.46 -16.87 14.78
N LEU A 92 12.04 -16.63 13.61
CA LEU A 92 13.21 -15.77 13.46
C LEU A 92 12.87 -14.31 13.80
N VAL A 93 11.73 -13.80 13.32
CA VAL A 93 11.26 -12.44 13.63
C VAL A 93 11.08 -12.26 15.14
N ILE A 94 10.36 -13.19 15.79
CA ILE A 94 10.11 -13.15 17.24
C ILE A 94 11.43 -13.10 18.04
N ASN A 95 12.44 -13.87 17.63
CA ASN A 95 13.69 -13.98 18.38
C ASN A 95 14.71 -12.88 18.10
N THR A 96 14.59 -12.13 16.99
CA THR A 96 15.66 -11.22 16.53
C THR A 96 15.24 -9.77 16.34
N VAL A 97 13.95 -9.50 16.14
CA VAL A 97 13.47 -8.14 15.87
C VAL A 97 13.16 -7.41 17.17
N SER A 98 13.66 -6.18 17.28
CA SER A 98 13.36 -5.23 18.35
C SER A 98 13.31 -3.81 17.77
N PHE A 99 12.33 -3.01 18.22
CA PHE A 99 12.15 -1.61 17.80
C PHE A 99 12.69 -0.62 18.83
N GLU A 100 13.30 -1.09 19.92
CA GLU A 100 14.02 -0.25 20.88
C GLU A 100 15.38 0.16 20.31
N LYS A 101 15.38 1.03 19.29
CA LYS A 101 16.57 1.46 18.56
C LYS A 101 16.62 2.98 18.45
N ASN A 102 17.81 3.56 18.65
CA ASN A 102 18.02 4.98 18.41
C ASN A 102 18.18 5.25 16.91
N THR A 103 17.07 5.17 16.19
CA THR A 103 17.02 5.34 14.75
C THR A 103 15.75 6.08 14.36
N THR A 104 15.84 6.88 13.30
CA THR A 104 14.73 7.67 12.78
C THR A 104 14.13 6.95 11.60
N VAL A 105 12.82 6.72 11.65
CA VAL A 105 12.08 6.01 10.62
C VAL A 105 11.02 6.91 9.99
N GLN A 106 10.62 6.59 8.77
CA GLN A 106 9.47 7.21 8.13
C GLN A 106 8.17 6.55 8.62
N VAL A 107 7.23 7.35 9.13
CA VAL A 107 5.97 6.87 9.73
C VAL A 107 5.17 6.03 8.73
N PHE A 108 5.10 6.51 7.49
CA PHE A 108 4.41 5.83 6.39
C PHE A 108 4.98 4.44 6.11
N GLU A 109 6.29 4.35 5.82
CA GLU A 109 6.95 3.09 5.46
C GLU A 109 6.93 2.07 6.60
N ALA A 110 7.19 2.52 7.82
CA ALA A 110 7.13 1.65 9.00
C ALA A 110 5.70 1.08 9.20
N THR A 111 4.67 1.87 8.91
CA THR A 111 3.28 1.42 9.02
C THR A 111 2.95 0.39 7.96
N ILE A 112 3.09 0.74 6.68
CA ILE A 112 2.60 -0.12 5.59
C ILE A 112 3.45 -1.41 5.42
N ARG A 113 4.75 -1.37 5.73
CA ARG A 113 5.65 -2.52 5.53
C ARG A 113 5.80 -3.37 6.77
N VAL A 114 6.03 -2.75 7.93
CA VAL A 114 6.35 -3.50 9.16
C VAL A 114 5.09 -3.84 9.92
N ILE A 115 4.28 -2.84 10.29
CA ILE A 115 3.04 -3.08 11.03
C ILE A 115 2.08 -3.92 10.17
N GLY A 116 1.92 -3.57 8.89
CA GLY A 116 1.10 -4.34 7.94
C GLY A 116 1.50 -5.82 7.85
N SER A 117 2.79 -6.10 7.67
CA SER A 117 3.28 -7.49 7.56
C SER A 117 3.19 -8.26 8.87
N LEU A 118 3.49 -7.61 10.01
CA LEU A 118 3.35 -8.25 11.34
C LEU A 118 1.89 -8.60 11.64
N LEU A 119 0.93 -7.72 11.31
CA LEU A 119 -0.49 -7.98 11.50
C LEU A 119 -1.00 -9.07 10.55
N SER A 120 -0.60 -9.03 9.27
CA SER A 120 -0.94 -10.07 8.29
C SER A 120 -0.44 -11.44 8.75
N ALA A 121 0.84 -11.55 9.10
CA ALA A 121 1.44 -12.77 9.59
C ALA A 121 0.84 -13.23 10.93
N HIS A 122 0.49 -12.30 11.83
CA HIS A 122 -0.21 -12.62 13.07
C HIS A 122 -1.56 -13.30 12.82
N LEU A 123 -2.39 -12.73 11.94
CA LEU A 123 -3.69 -13.28 11.59
C LEU A 123 -3.56 -14.68 10.97
N ILE A 124 -2.54 -14.89 10.13
CA ILE A 124 -2.30 -16.18 9.46
C ILE A 124 -1.76 -17.23 10.45
N ALA A 125 -0.79 -16.88 11.28
CA ALA A 125 -0.20 -17.78 12.27
C ALA A 125 -1.20 -18.21 13.36
N SER A 126 -2.19 -17.35 13.66
CA SER A 126 -3.25 -17.60 14.64
C SER A 126 -4.52 -18.24 14.05
N ASP A 127 -4.63 -18.37 12.72
CA ASP A 127 -5.84 -18.88 12.06
C ASP A 127 -6.03 -20.39 12.23
N LYS A 128 -6.84 -20.79 13.22
CA LYS A 128 -7.24 -22.19 13.45
C LYS A 128 -8.14 -22.76 12.35
N SER A 129 -8.81 -21.91 11.56
CA SER A 129 -9.67 -22.37 10.46
C SER A 129 -8.85 -22.89 9.28
N ARG A 130 -7.55 -22.52 9.20
CA ARG A 130 -6.62 -22.89 8.14
C ARG A 130 -7.14 -22.51 6.76
N MET A 131 -7.81 -21.36 6.65
CA MET A 131 -8.43 -20.91 5.41
C MET A 131 -7.41 -20.79 4.27
N LEU A 132 -6.17 -20.42 4.62
CA LEU A 132 -5.06 -20.23 3.69
C LEU A 132 -4.09 -21.44 3.64
N GLY A 133 -4.40 -22.54 4.32
CA GLY A 133 -3.53 -23.72 4.43
C GLY A 133 -2.94 -23.92 5.83
N ASP A 134 -1.99 -24.86 5.96
CA ASP A 134 -1.40 -25.25 7.26
C ASP A 134 -0.32 -24.27 7.76
N PHE A 135 -0.67 -22.99 7.83
CA PHE A 135 0.19 -21.92 8.36
C PHE A 135 -0.02 -21.65 9.85
N TYR A 136 -1.04 -22.25 10.45
CA TYR A 136 -1.29 -22.17 11.89
C TYR A 136 -0.08 -22.67 12.69
N ILE A 137 0.28 -21.94 13.75
CA ILE A 137 1.37 -22.25 14.66
C ILE A 137 0.78 -22.57 16.04
N PRO A 138 0.83 -23.83 16.52
CA PRO A 138 0.20 -24.23 17.78
C PRO A 138 0.68 -23.46 19.02
N ASP A 139 1.99 -23.19 19.10
CA ASP A 139 2.63 -22.58 20.28
C ASP A 139 2.81 -21.05 20.14
N TYR A 140 2.16 -20.41 19.16
CA TYR A 140 2.22 -18.97 18.93
C TYR A 140 1.23 -18.22 19.83
N ASP A 141 1.71 -17.21 20.57
CA ASP A 141 0.94 -16.48 21.59
C ASP A 141 0.73 -15.00 21.24
N GLY A 142 0.83 -14.65 19.96
CA GLY A 142 0.57 -13.28 19.50
C GLY A 142 1.77 -12.35 19.58
N GLU A 143 2.99 -12.87 19.62
CA GLU A 143 4.23 -12.09 19.71
C GLU A 143 4.38 -11.09 18.57
N LEU A 144 3.91 -11.42 17.36
CA LEU A 144 3.92 -10.46 16.23
C LEU A 144 2.94 -9.31 16.43
N LEU A 145 1.79 -9.54 17.09
CA LEU A 145 0.86 -8.46 17.46
C LEU A 145 1.49 -7.56 18.53
N THR A 146 2.19 -8.14 19.50
CA THR A 146 2.96 -7.38 20.51
C THR A 146 4.02 -6.51 19.85
N LEU A 147 4.77 -7.04 18.87
CA LEU A 147 5.74 -6.30 18.08
C LEU A 147 5.09 -5.17 17.26
N ALA A 148 3.95 -5.44 16.62
CA ALA A 148 3.21 -4.44 15.85
C ALA A 148 2.72 -3.29 16.76
N HIS A 149 2.24 -3.62 17.96
CA HIS A 149 1.83 -2.65 18.96
C HIS A 149 3.01 -1.81 19.48
N ASP A 150 4.15 -2.43 19.80
CA ASP A 150 5.37 -1.72 20.25
C ASP A 150 5.81 -0.69 19.19
N LEU A 151 5.88 -1.09 17.91
CA LEU A 151 6.23 -0.16 16.84
C LEU A 151 5.18 0.95 16.71
N ALA A 152 3.89 0.62 16.68
CA ALA A 152 2.83 1.63 16.54
C ALA A 152 2.86 2.66 17.69
N ALA A 153 3.08 2.20 18.92
CA ALA A 153 3.22 3.07 20.09
C ALA A 153 4.41 4.04 19.94
N ARG A 154 5.55 3.56 19.41
CA ARG A 154 6.73 4.40 19.12
C ARG A 154 6.52 5.39 17.98
N LEU A 155 5.52 5.18 17.12
CA LEU A 155 5.14 6.15 16.09
C LEU A 155 4.22 7.26 16.61
N LEU A 156 3.52 7.06 17.74
CA LEU A 156 2.57 8.04 18.29
C LEU A 156 3.16 9.44 18.56
N PRO A 157 4.42 9.61 18.98
CA PRO A 157 5.03 10.93 19.11
C PRO A 157 5.03 11.74 17.81
N ALA A 158 4.98 11.10 16.64
CA ALA A 158 4.90 11.81 15.35
C ALA A 158 3.61 12.63 15.19
N PHE A 159 2.56 12.31 15.95
CA PHE A 159 1.26 12.96 15.89
C PHE A 159 1.11 14.07 16.92
N GLU A 160 2.10 14.23 17.80
CA GLU A 160 2.12 15.23 18.86
C GLU A 160 2.81 16.52 18.39
N GLY A 161 2.43 17.67 18.95
CA GLY A 161 3.07 18.94 18.64
C GLY A 161 2.82 19.48 17.22
N THR A 162 1.81 18.96 16.52
CA THR A 162 1.35 19.50 15.23
C THR A 162 0.04 20.26 15.41
N ARG A 163 -0.04 21.50 14.92
CA ARG A 163 -1.25 22.33 15.05
C ARG A 163 -2.44 21.77 14.28
N THR A 164 -2.18 21.05 13.19
CA THR A 164 -3.22 20.45 12.35
C THR A 164 -3.65 19.07 12.83
N GLY A 165 -2.85 18.39 13.66
CA GLY A 165 -3.01 16.98 14.01
C GLY A 165 -2.54 15.98 12.95
N ILE A 166 -1.99 16.46 11.82
CA ILE A 166 -1.33 15.66 10.78
C ILE A 166 0.08 15.28 11.29
N PRO A 167 0.55 14.04 11.10
CA PRO A 167 1.82 13.61 11.66
C PRO A 167 3.04 14.21 10.96
N TYR A 168 4.13 14.37 11.71
CA TYR A 168 5.46 14.49 11.14
C TYR A 168 5.75 13.29 10.23
N PRO A 169 6.47 13.48 9.11
CA PRO A 169 6.80 12.37 8.21
C PRO A 169 7.77 11.36 8.85
N ARG A 170 8.54 11.78 9.86
CA ARG A 170 9.60 10.98 10.49
C ARG A 170 9.56 11.10 12.01
N VAL A 171 10.00 10.03 12.67
CA VAL A 171 10.08 9.93 14.14
C VAL A 171 11.23 9.01 14.55
N ASN A 172 11.91 9.35 15.64
CA ASN A 172 12.91 8.49 16.26
C ASN A 172 12.24 7.50 17.22
N LEU A 173 12.58 6.22 17.13
CA LEU A 173 11.91 5.15 17.89
C LEU A 173 12.17 5.17 19.40
N ILE A 174 13.16 5.93 19.87
CA ILE A 174 13.44 6.14 21.30
C ILE A 174 13.12 7.58 21.73
N HIS A 175 13.51 8.57 20.92
CA HIS A 175 13.47 9.98 21.30
C HIS A 175 12.25 10.75 20.75
N GLY A 176 11.38 10.11 19.97
CA GLY A 176 10.25 10.78 19.33
C GLY A 176 10.69 11.75 18.24
N VAL A 177 10.02 12.90 18.11
CA VAL A 177 10.33 13.88 17.07
C VAL A 177 11.57 14.70 17.46
N LEU A 178 12.63 14.62 16.66
CA LEU A 178 13.89 15.33 16.91
C LEU A 178 13.80 16.81 16.47
N PRO A 179 14.56 17.73 17.11
CA PRO A 179 14.65 19.12 16.66
C PRO A 179 15.10 19.24 15.21
N GLY A 180 14.44 20.09 14.43
CA GLY A 180 14.75 20.29 13.00
C GLY A 180 14.14 19.22 12.07
N THR A 181 13.26 18.35 12.58
CA THR A 181 12.47 17.45 11.73
C THR A 181 11.62 18.27 10.75
N VAL A 182 11.58 17.84 9.49
CA VAL A 182 10.82 18.50 8.42
C VAL A 182 9.32 18.54 8.76
N GLU A 183 8.71 19.71 8.62
CA GLU A 183 7.29 19.96 8.91
C GLU A 183 6.38 19.78 7.68
N GLU A 184 6.93 19.30 6.57
CA GLU A 184 6.22 19.01 5.33
C GLU A 184 6.06 17.51 5.17
N THR A 185 4.87 17.06 4.83
CA THR A 185 4.58 15.64 4.58
C THR A 185 3.75 15.48 3.32
N CYS A 186 3.84 14.30 2.69
CA CYS A 186 3.00 13.99 1.54
C CYS A 186 1.64 13.44 1.98
N THR A 187 0.63 13.63 1.12
CA THR A 187 -0.76 13.23 1.41
C THR A 187 -0.88 11.73 1.66
N ALA A 188 -0.28 10.91 0.81
CA ALA A 188 -0.21 9.46 1.02
C ALA A 188 0.51 9.11 2.33
N GLY A 189 1.63 9.78 2.63
CA GLY A 189 2.42 9.50 3.83
C GLY A 189 1.67 9.75 5.14
N ALA A 190 0.85 10.80 5.18
CA ALA A 190 0.01 11.11 6.34
C ALA A 190 -1.31 10.30 6.37
N GLY A 191 -1.92 10.03 5.21
CA GLY A 191 -3.27 9.48 5.13
C GLY A 191 -3.38 7.96 4.99
N SER A 192 -2.25 7.27 4.81
CA SER A 192 -2.24 5.81 4.55
C SER A 192 -1.85 5.02 5.79
N LEU A 193 -2.53 5.30 6.90
CA LEU A 193 -2.31 4.63 8.19
C LEU A 193 -3.53 3.84 8.67
N LEU A 194 -4.71 4.15 8.13
CA LEU A 194 -6.01 3.70 8.64
C LEU A 194 -6.21 2.18 8.60
N VAL A 195 -5.74 1.49 7.57
CA VAL A 195 -5.92 0.04 7.46
C VAL A 195 -5.17 -0.68 8.58
N GLU A 196 -3.88 -0.42 8.72
CA GLU A 196 -3.03 -1.06 9.72
C GLU A 196 -3.43 -0.66 11.14
N PHE A 197 -3.63 0.65 11.38
CA PHE A 197 -4.01 1.16 12.70
C PHE A 197 -5.42 0.70 13.09
N GLY A 198 -6.33 0.59 12.11
CA GLY A 198 -7.66 0.03 12.32
C GLY A 198 -7.62 -1.43 12.74
N ILE A 199 -6.89 -2.28 12.01
CA ILE A 199 -6.73 -3.69 12.36
C ILE A 199 -6.10 -3.84 13.74
N LEU A 200 -5.00 -3.10 14.01
CA LEU A 200 -4.33 -3.11 15.30
C LEU A 200 -5.29 -2.76 16.44
N SER A 201 -6.04 -1.66 16.29
CA SER A 201 -7.03 -1.24 17.28
C SER A 201 -8.09 -2.31 17.55
N ARG A 202 -8.58 -2.99 16.52
CA ARG A 202 -9.61 -4.04 16.65
C ARG A 202 -9.06 -5.30 17.31
N LEU A 203 -7.81 -5.67 17.03
CA LEU A 203 -7.14 -6.82 17.65
C LEU A 203 -6.79 -6.56 19.13
N LEU A 204 -6.37 -5.35 19.46
CA LEU A 204 -6.02 -4.97 20.85
C LEU A 204 -7.23 -4.57 21.71
N GLY A 205 -8.35 -4.18 21.08
CA GLY A 205 -9.47 -3.54 21.78
C GLY A 205 -9.18 -2.08 22.20
N ASP A 206 -8.13 -1.46 21.66
CA ASP A 206 -7.74 -0.06 21.93
C ASP A 206 -7.99 0.82 20.70
N GLN A 207 -8.92 1.78 20.80
CA GLN A 207 -9.31 2.66 19.69
C GLN A 207 -8.30 3.77 19.38
N THR A 208 -7.22 3.92 20.15
CA THR A 208 -6.28 5.04 20.01
C THR A 208 -5.72 5.16 18.59
N PHE A 209 -5.28 4.04 18.00
CA PHE A 209 -4.68 4.01 16.67
C PHE A 209 -5.71 4.30 15.57
N GLU A 210 -6.82 3.56 15.52
CA GLU A 210 -7.88 3.76 14.53
C GLU A 210 -8.44 5.18 14.56
N ARG A 211 -8.73 5.71 15.76
CA ARG A 211 -9.28 7.07 15.92
C ARG A 211 -8.30 8.13 15.43
N THR A 212 -7.01 7.94 15.70
CA THR A 212 -5.95 8.85 15.25
C THR A 212 -5.87 8.87 13.72
N ALA A 213 -5.82 7.70 13.07
CA ALA A 213 -5.78 7.60 11.62
C ALA A 213 -7.03 8.18 10.94
N ARG A 214 -8.23 7.89 11.46
CA ARG A 214 -9.49 8.46 10.94
C ARG A 214 -9.52 9.97 11.02
N ARG A 215 -9.09 10.53 12.15
CA ARG A 215 -9.03 11.99 12.35
C ARG A 215 -8.12 12.66 11.32
N ILE A 216 -6.99 12.04 10.98
CA ILE A 216 -6.05 12.58 9.98
C ILE A 216 -6.66 12.54 8.59
N ASN A 217 -7.29 11.42 8.23
CA ASN A 217 -7.98 11.28 6.95
C ASN A 217 -9.08 12.33 6.77
N GLU A 218 -9.92 12.53 7.79
CA GLU A 218 -10.90 13.62 7.79
C GLU A 218 -10.26 15.00 7.71
N ARG A 219 -9.13 15.21 8.40
CA ARG A 219 -8.44 16.50 8.39
C ARG A 219 -7.85 16.82 7.02
N LEU A 220 -7.15 15.88 6.40
CA LEU A 220 -6.63 16.01 5.03
C LEU A 220 -7.78 16.25 4.05
N TRP A 221 -8.87 15.51 4.22
CA TRP A 221 -10.07 15.68 3.41
C TRP A 221 -10.69 17.07 3.54
N GLN A 222 -10.72 17.65 4.74
CA GLN A 222 -11.25 19.01 4.96
C GLN A 222 -10.37 20.12 4.39
N LEU A 223 -9.06 19.86 4.21
CA LEU A 223 -8.10 20.84 3.74
C LEU A 223 -8.00 20.94 2.22
N ARG A 224 -8.65 20.03 1.47
CA ARG A 224 -8.66 20.01 0.00
C ARG A 224 -9.15 21.33 -0.61
N ASP A 225 -8.76 21.58 -1.85
CA ASP A 225 -9.16 22.80 -2.55
C ASP A 225 -10.69 22.87 -2.72
N LYS A 226 -11.26 24.06 -2.55
CA LYS A 226 -12.72 24.26 -2.56
C LYS A 226 -13.32 24.25 -3.97
N ASN A 227 -12.52 24.53 -5.00
CA ASN A 227 -12.98 24.61 -6.38
C ASN A 227 -12.98 23.22 -7.02
N THR A 228 -11.86 22.51 -6.93
CA THR A 228 -11.70 21.20 -7.57
C THR A 228 -12.14 20.04 -6.68
N GLY A 229 -12.13 20.24 -5.35
CA GLY A 229 -12.30 19.15 -4.39
C GLY A 229 -11.07 18.25 -4.25
N LEU A 230 -9.91 18.65 -4.79
CA LEU A 230 -8.69 17.84 -4.77
C LEU A 230 -7.69 18.27 -3.69
N PRO A 231 -7.02 17.32 -3.01
CA PRO A 231 -5.87 17.63 -2.17
C PRO A 231 -4.61 17.87 -3.03
N GLY A 232 -3.65 18.61 -2.47
CA GLY A 232 -2.29 18.71 -3.01
C GLY A 232 -1.45 17.48 -2.65
N ASN A 233 -0.20 17.42 -3.13
CA ASN A 233 0.71 16.30 -2.83
C ASN A 233 1.58 16.53 -1.59
N VAL A 234 1.82 17.77 -1.17
CA VAL A 234 2.65 18.10 0.00
C VAL A 234 1.97 19.18 0.84
N ILE A 235 1.87 18.92 2.14
CA ILE A 235 1.22 19.80 3.12
C ILE A 235 2.18 20.16 4.25
N ASN A 236 2.15 21.43 4.69
CA ASN A 236 2.80 21.84 5.92
C ASN A 236 1.91 21.48 7.13
N ILE A 237 2.43 20.69 8.06
CA ILE A 237 1.67 20.15 9.19
C ILE A 237 1.38 21.18 10.29
N GLN A 238 2.04 22.34 10.27
CA GLN A 238 1.84 23.42 11.23
C GLN A 238 0.81 24.45 10.73
N THR A 239 0.87 24.82 9.45
CA THR A 239 -0.07 25.80 8.87
C THR A 239 -1.32 25.12 8.30
N GLY A 240 -1.21 23.87 7.85
CA GLY A 240 -2.25 23.19 7.08
C GLY A 240 -2.35 23.67 5.64
N GLU A 241 -1.37 24.42 5.15
CA GLU A 241 -1.31 24.89 3.78
C GLU A 241 -0.63 23.87 2.87
N TRP A 242 -1.20 23.67 1.68
CA TRP A 242 -0.57 22.90 0.63
C TRP A 242 0.61 23.67 0.06
N VAL A 243 1.82 23.13 0.19
CA VAL A 243 3.04 23.67 -0.43
C VAL A 243 3.30 23.03 -1.78
N GLY A 244 2.80 21.80 -1.97
CA GLY A 244 2.76 21.10 -3.25
C GLY A 244 1.33 20.98 -3.74
N HIS A 245 1.06 21.54 -4.92
CA HIS A 245 -0.28 21.54 -5.55
C HIS A 245 -0.45 20.49 -6.63
N LEU A 246 0.53 19.60 -6.83
CA LEU A 246 0.35 18.49 -7.76
C LEU A 246 -0.71 17.54 -7.19
N SER A 247 -1.69 17.15 -7.99
CA SER A 247 -2.70 16.17 -7.63
C SER A 247 -2.83 15.13 -8.73
N GLY A 248 -2.97 13.87 -8.36
CA GLY A 248 -3.00 12.75 -9.29
C GLY A 248 -3.33 11.45 -8.58
N VAL A 249 -3.45 10.37 -9.34
CA VAL A 249 -3.71 9.02 -8.82
C VAL A 249 -2.43 8.20 -8.61
N GLY A 250 -1.26 8.85 -8.70
CA GLY A 250 0.06 8.24 -8.57
C GLY A 250 0.80 8.67 -7.31
N ALA A 251 2.13 8.63 -7.41
CA ALA A 251 3.03 8.82 -6.29
C ALA A 251 2.69 10.04 -5.43
N GLY A 252 2.46 9.80 -4.13
CA GLY A 252 2.23 10.86 -3.13
C GLY A 252 0.75 11.12 -2.80
N LEU A 253 -0.19 10.55 -3.55
CA LEU A 253 -1.63 10.59 -3.27
C LEU A 253 -2.35 9.24 -3.44
N ASP A 254 -1.84 8.35 -4.29
CA ASP A 254 -2.34 7.01 -4.58
C ASP A 254 -3.03 6.30 -3.39
N SER A 255 -2.27 5.93 -2.35
CA SER A 255 -2.77 5.11 -1.26
C SER A 255 -3.72 5.85 -0.31
N PHE A 256 -3.78 7.19 -0.37
CA PHE A 256 -4.76 7.97 0.38
C PHE A 256 -6.19 7.64 -0.08
N TYR A 257 -6.41 7.58 -1.39
CA TYR A 257 -7.71 7.19 -1.96
C TYR A 257 -8.01 5.71 -1.74
N GLU A 258 -6.97 4.86 -1.87
CA GLU A 258 -7.09 3.41 -1.66
C GLU A 258 -7.60 3.07 -0.26
N TYR A 259 -7.11 3.78 0.77
CA TYR A 259 -7.44 3.52 2.16
C TYR A 259 -8.90 3.83 2.49
N PHE A 260 -9.56 4.75 1.79
CA PHE A 260 -11.00 4.99 1.99
C PHE A 260 -11.82 3.76 1.61
N LEU A 261 -11.62 3.21 0.42
CA LEU A 261 -12.40 2.04 0.00
C LEU A 261 -12.01 0.80 0.83
N LYS A 262 -10.71 0.59 1.06
CA LYS A 262 -10.26 -0.56 1.85
C LYS A 262 -10.78 -0.48 3.28
N ALA A 263 -10.69 0.66 3.95
CA ALA A 263 -11.22 0.82 5.30
C ALA A 263 -12.74 0.54 5.36
N TYR A 264 -13.51 0.96 4.36
CA TYR A 264 -14.93 0.57 4.27
C TYR A 264 -15.13 -0.94 4.15
N ILE A 265 -14.40 -1.61 3.25
CA ILE A 265 -14.51 -3.07 3.06
C ILE A 265 -14.15 -3.82 4.35
N LEU A 266 -13.11 -3.34 5.06
CA LEU A 266 -12.57 -4.01 6.25
C LEU A 266 -13.40 -3.74 7.52
N PHE A 267 -13.86 -2.51 7.71
CA PHE A 267 -14.46 -2.07 8.98
C PHE A 267 -15.96 -1.75 8.87
N GLY A 268 -16.49 -1.61 7.65
CA GLY A 268 -17.92 -1.35 7.40
C GLY A 268 -18.40 0.07 7.69
N GLU A 269 -17.48 1.02 7.96
CA GLU A 269 -17.84 2.40 8.32
C GLU A 269 -18.30 3.19 7.09
N SER A 270 -19.57 3.62 7.06
CA SER A 270 -20.16 4.29 5.90
C SER A 270 -19.46 5.59 5.51
N ARG A 271 -18.81 6.26 6.46
CA ARG A 271 -18.06 7.49 6.19
C ARG A 271 -16.87 7.25 5.26
N ASP A 272 -16.18 6.12 5.39
CA ASP A 272 -15.05 5.78 4.53
C ASP A 272 -15.49 5.62 3.06
N LEU A 273 -16.65 4.99 2.82
CA LEU A 273 -17.22 4.89 1.48
C LEU A 273 -17.65 6.25 0.92
N GLN A 274 -18.21 7.13 1.76
CA GLN A 274 -18.55 8.49 1.34
C GLN A 274 -17.31 9.26 0.90
N LEU A 275 -16.23 9.21 1.68
CA LEU A 275 -14.95 9.83 1.33
C LEU A 275 -14.41 9.30 -0.01
N PHE A 276 -14.46 7.98 -0.21
CA PHE A 276 -14.06 7.37 -1.47
C PHE A 276 -14.89 7.87 -2.66
N ASN A 277 -16.22 7.89 -2.53
CA ASN A 277 -17.10 8.34 -3.61
C ASN A 277 -16.89 9.82 -3.93
N GLU A 278 -16.81 10.68 -2.91
CA GLU A 278 -16.51 12.11 -3.10
C GLU A 278 -15.15 12.31 -3.79
N ALA A 279 -14.14 11.50 -3.44
CA ALA A 279 -12.83 11.53 -4.09
C ALA A 279 -12.87 11.05 -5.52
N TYR A 280 -13.57 9.95 -5.79
CA TYR A 280 -13.71 9.41 -7.13
C TYR A 280 -14.41 10.39 -8.07
N ASP A 281 -15.47 11.05 -7.62
CA ASP A 281 -16.17 12.08 -8.39
C ASP A 281 -15.23 13.25 -8.73
N ALA A 282 -14.44 13.72 -7.77
CA ALA A 282 -13.46 14.78 -8.00
C ALA A 282 -12.34 14.36 -8.96
N ILE A 283 -11.87 13.10 -8.87
CA ILE A 283 -10.87 12.52 -9.79
C ILE A 283 -11.43 12.45 -11.22
N LEU A 284 -12.66 11.96 -11.40
CA LEU A 284 -13.31 11.89 -12.71
C LEU A 284 -13.51 13.28 -13.31
N ALA A 285 -13.95 14.26 -12.51
CA ALA A 285 -14.21 15.62 -12.98
C ALA A 285 -12.92 16.35 -13.38
N ASN A 286 -11.84 16.18 -12.63
CA ASN A 286 -10.65 17.01 -12.77
C ASN A 286 -9.45 16.30 -13.40
N MET A 287 -9.26 14.99 -13.21
CA MET A 287 -8.06 14.26 -13.65
C MET A 287 -8.27 13.42 -14.90
N ARG A 288 -9.51 12.96 -15.17
CA ARG A 288 -9.79 12.13 -16.33
C ARG A 288 -9.77 12.95 -17.62
N ARG A 289 -9.03 12.48 -18.62
CA ARG A 289 -8.94 13.06 -19.97
C ARG A 289 -9.22 11.99 -21.01
N GLY A 290 -9.42 12.41 -22.26
CA GLY A 290 -9.74 11.51 -23.37
C GLY A 290 -11.24 11.28 -23.51
N ARG A 291 -11.61 10.26 -24.28
CA ARG A 291 -13.00 9.94 -24.60
C ARG A 291 -13.83 9.55 -23.36
N ILE A 292 -15.13 9.81 -23.42
CA ILE A 292 -16.08 9.49 -22.33
C ILE A 292 -16.21 7.97 -22.18
N LEU A 293 -16.52 7.27 -23.27
CA LEU A 293 -16.72 5.82 -23.26
C LEU A 293 -15.42 5.08 -23.55
N CYS A 294 -15.06 4.16 -22.65
CA CYS A 294 -13.86 3.32 -22.77
C CYS A 294 -13.72 2.64 -24.14
N ASN A 295 -14.81 1.98 -24.56
CA ASN A 295 -14.87 1.10 -25.72
C ASN A 295 -15.23 1.82 -27.02
N SER A 296 -15.34 3.16 -27.00
CA SER A 296 -15.55 3.92 -28.23
C SER A 296 -14.28 3.94 -29.08
N GLN A 297 -14.42 3.87 -30.40
CA GLN A 297 -13.30 4.01 -31.34
C GLN A 297 -12.94 5.47 -31.60
N ASP A 298 -13.81 6.41 -31.26
CA ASP A 298 -13.62 7.82 -31.53
C ASP A 298 -12.93 8.55 -30.37
N GLY A 299 -11.77 9.14 -30.67
CA GLY A 299 -11.00 9.98 -29.76
C GLY A 299 -9.88 9.25 -29.00
N GLU A 300 -9.05 10.06 -28.33
CA GLU A 300 -7.93 9.57 -27.51
C GLU A 300 -8.42 8.65 -26.38
N PRO A 301 -7.73 7.53 -26.10
CA PRO A 301 -8.05 6.65 -24.98
C PRO A 301 -8.10 7.43 -23.65
N PRO A 302 -9.00 7.04 -22.72
CA PRO A 302 -9.08 7.73 -21.44
C PRO A 302 -7.80 7.51 -20.62
N LEU A 303 -7.37 8.57 -19.93
CA LEU A 303 -6.19 8.58 -19.08
C LEU A 303 -6.43 9.51 -17.89
N PHE A 304 -5.93 9.11 -16.72
CA PHE A 304 -5.82 9.99 -15.56
C PHE A 304 -4.51 10.76 -15.63
N VAL A 305 -4.59 12.09 -15.70
CA VAL A 305 -3.42 12.97 -15.76
C VAL A 305 -3.21 13.66 -14.42
N ASN A 306 -1.97 14.05 -14.15
CA ASN A 306 -1.69 14.90 -13.01
C ASN A 306 -2.15 16.34 -13.29
N VAL A 307 -2.80 16.94 -12.31
CA VAL A 307 -3.37 18.29 -12.40
C VAL A 307 -2.89 19.19 -11.26
N ASP A 308 -3.02 20.50 -11.41
CA ASP A 308 -2.91 21.42 -10.29
C ASP A 308 -4.19 21.33 -9.45
N SER A 309 -4.04 21.11 -8.15
CA SER A 309 -5.16 20.92 -7.23
C SER A 309 -6.07 22.15 -7.13
N ARG A 310 -5.62 23.35 -7.52
CA ARG A 310 -6.38 24.60 -7.34
C ARG A 310 -7.35 24.89 -8.47
N ASP A 311 -7.01 24.48 -9.70
CA ASP A 311 -7.77 24.82 -10.90
C ASP A 311 -8.03 23.62 -11.84
N GLY A 312 -7.45 22.44 -11.57
CA GLY A 312 -7.63 21.24 -12.40
C GLY A 312 -6.90 21.28 -13.74
N SER A 313 -6.06 22.29 -13.98
CA SER A 313 -5.23 22.38 -15.17
C SER A 313 -4.17 21.27 -15.18
N THR A 314 -3.85 20.73 -16.35
CA THR A 314 -2.85 19.67 -16.48
C THR A 314 -1.48 20.17 -16.03
N ALA A 315 -0.94 19.61 -14.94
CA ALA A 315 0.30 20.08 -14.32
C ALA A 315 1.55 19.51 -15.00
N ASN A 316 1.47 18.31 -15.55
CA ASN A 316 2.58 17.68 -16.28
C ASN A 316 2.10 16.71 -17.36
N THR A 317 3.03 16.28 -18.20
CA THR A 317 2.80 15.37 -19.33
C THR A 317 3.27 13.94 -19.07
N TRP A 318 3.62 13.62 -17.82
CA TRP A 318 4.09 12.31 -17.44
C TRP A 318 3.16 11.65 -16.43
N ILE A 319 3.11 10.33 -16.47
CA ILE A 319 2.47 9.47 -15.47
C ILE A 319 3.54 8.53 -14.93
N ASP A 320 3.41 8.12 -13.68
CA ASP A 320 4.36 7.23 -13.03
C ASP A 320 3.88 5.76 -13.01
N ALA A 321 4.82 4.85 -12.82
CA ALA A 321 4.58 3.43 -12.72
C ALA A 321 3.79 3.01 -11.46
N LEU A 322 3.67 3.87 -10.44
CA LEU A 322 2.93 3.56 -9.22
C LEU A 322 1.41 3.65 -9.43
N GLN A 323 0.98 4.18 -10.57
CA GLN A 323 -0.42 4.16 -11.04
C GLN A 323 -0.85 2.81 -11.67
N VAL A 324 0.04 1.80 -11.71
CA VAL A 324 -0.02 0.76 -12.76
C VAL A 324 -0.05 -0.69 -12.27
N CYS A 325 -0.86 -1.50 -12.95
CA CYS A 325 -0.73 -2.95 -12.97
C CYS A 325 -0.06 -3.44 -14.27
N SER A 326 0.91 -4.37 -14.16
CA SER A 326 1.26 -5.26 -15.27
C SER A 326 0.82 -6.68 -14.93
N TYR A 327 0.05 -7.33 -15.82
CA TYR A 327 -0.14 -8.78 -15.79
C TYR A 327 0.88 -9.45 -16.70
N ASP A 328 1.39 -10.59 -16.24
CA ASP A 328 2.31 -11.45 -16.96
C ASP A 328 1.55 -12.19 -18.09
N VAL A 329 1.95 -11.96 -19.34
CA VAL A 329 1.47 -12.71 -20.52
C VAL A 329 2.67 -13.52 -21.05
N PRO A 330 2.53 -14.83 -21.34
CA PRO A 330 3.69 -15.66 -21.66
C PRO A 330 4.34 -15.25 -22.98
N SER A 331 5.43 -14.49 -22.92
CA SER A 331 6.29 -14.21 -24.06
C SER A 331 7.45 -15.19 -24.08
N ARG A 332 7.50 -16.06 -25.10
CA ARG A 332 8.51 -17.12 -25.30
C ARG A 332 9.90 -16.62 -25.69
N LEU A 333 10.21 -15.34 -25.51
CA LEU A 333 11.53 -14.77 -25.83
C LEU A 333 12.02 -13.98 -24.63
N LEU A 334 13.20 -14.37 -24.13
CA LEU A 334 13.99 -13.76 -23.03
C LEU A 334 13.56 -14.20 -21.62
N GLY A 335 14.30 -15.19 -21.09
CA GLY A 335 14.12 -15.78 -19.77
C GLY A 335 14.53 -14.88 -18.60
N TYR A 336 13.82 -13.77 -18.40
CA TYR A 336 13.89 -12.94 -17.21
C TYR A 336 12.49 -12.80 -16.60
N PHE A 337 12.15 -13.69 -15.66
CA PHE A 337 11.00 -13.47 -14.78
C PHE A 337 11.39 -12.41 -13.76
N VAL A 338 11.02 -11.15 -13.97
CA VAL A 338 10.92 -10.16 -12.90
C VAL A 338 9.47 -10.22 -12.44
N VAL A 339 9.22 -10.88 -11.31
CA VAL A 339 7.96 -10.67 -10.59
C VAL A 339 8.06 -9.30 -9.95
N ALA A 340 7.74 -8.28 -10.73
CA ALA A 340 7.35 -7.02 -10.17
C ALA A 340 5.86 -7.18 -9.84
N LEU A 341 5.55 -7.34 -8.56
CA LEU A 341 4.21 -7.04 -8.03
C LEU A 341 4.01 -5.52 -8.21
N VAL A 342 3.79 -5.09 -9.45
CA VAL A 342 3.54 -3.68 -9.77
C VAL A 342 2.10 -3.42 -9.32
N LYS A 343 2.01 -2.64 -8.25
CA LYS A 343 0.76 -2.27 -7.58
C LYS A 343 -0.18 -1.63 -8.58
N ALA A 344 -1.20 -2.40 -8.96
CA ALA A 344 -2.42 -2.00 -9.65
C ALA A 344 -3.24 -0.97 -8.85
N SER A 345 -2.62 0.05 -8.26
CA SER A 345 -3.21 0.82 -7.18
C SER A 345 -4.56 1.36 -7.60
N PHE A 346 -4.61 2.13 -8.69
CA PHE A 346 -5.87 2.76 -9.10
C PHE A 346 -6.76 1.85 -9.96
N ALA A 347 -6.24 1.18 -11.00
CA ALA A 347 -7.08 0.28 -11.82
C ALA A 347 -7.67 -0.88 -11.00
N GLY A 348 -6.91 -1.44 -10.06
CA GLY A 348 -7.39 -2.45 -9.12
C GLY A 348 -8.39 -1.89 -8.12
N LEU A 349 -8.18 -0.67 -7.63
CA LEU A 349 -9.15 0.05 -6.79
C LEU A 349 -10.48 0.27 -7.51
N LEU A 350 -10.45 0.61 -8.80
CA LEU A 350 -11.64 0.73 -9.64
C LEU A 350 -12.39 -0.61 -9.78
N VAL A 351 -11.68 -1.73 -9.92
CA VAL A 351 -12.30 -3.07 -9.90
C VAL A 351 -12.99 -3.33 -8.57
N LEU A 352 -12.33 -3.04 -7.45
CA LEU A 352 -12.89 -3.21 -6.10
C LEU A 352 -14.13 -2.34 -5.89
N ALA A 353 -14.16 -1.14 -6.47
CA ALA A 353 -15.29 -0.23 -6.43
C ALA A 353 -16.44 -0.60 -7.39
N GLY A 354 -16.22 -1.58 -8.29
CA GLY A 354 -17.18 -1.98 -9.31
C GLY A 354 -17.16 -1.13 -10.59
N HIS A 355 -16.18 -0.25 -10.76
CA HIS A 355 -15.97 0.57 -11.96
C HIS A 355 -15.17 -0.21 -13.04
N LEU A 356 -15.71 -1.34 -13.49
CA LEU A 356 -15.01 -2.29 -14.36
C LEU A 356 -14.60 -1.70 -15.70
N GLU A 357 -15.47 -0.90 -16.35
CA GLU A 357 -15.14 -0.32 -17.65
C GLU A 357 -13.92 0.60 -17.55
N GLU A 358 -13.91 1.51 -16.58
CA GLU A 358 -12.81 2.45 -16.38
C GLU A 358 -11.52 1.73 -15.99
N ALA A 359 -11.62 0.71 -15.14
CA ALA A 359 -10.49 -0.15 -14.76
C ALA A 359 -9.84 -0.82 -15.98
N ILE A 360 -10.65 -1.34 -16.91
CA ILE A 360 -10.17 -2.00 -18.13
C ILE A 360 -9.42 -0.99 -19.00
N CYS A 361 -9.94 0.23 -19.22
CA CYS A 361 -9.23 1.20 -20.06
C CYS A 361 -7.89 1.60 -19.45
N GLN A 362 -7.91 1.90 -18.15
CA GLN A 362 -6.71 2.33 -17.45
C GLN A 362 -5.65 1.23 -17.52
N HIS A 363 -6.03 -0.02 -17.26
CA HIS A 363 -5.12 -1.16 -17.39
C HIS A 363 -4.62 -1.33 -18.83
N ALA A 364 -5.50 -1.23 -19.83
CA ALA A 364 -5.14 -1.38 -21.24
C ALA A 364 -4.09 -0.35 -21.70
N PHE A 365 -4.21 0.90 -21.24
CA PHE A 365 -3.21 1.94 -21.51
C PHE A 365 -1.82 1.51 -21.02
N TYR A 366 -1.73 1.07 -19.76
CA TYR A 366 -0.44 0.69 -19.19
C TYR A 366 0.10 -0.62 -19.75
N TYR A 367 -0.79 -1.57 -20.08
CA TYR A 367 -0.41 -2.78 -20.79
C TYR A 367 0.20 -2.46 -22.16
N ALA A 368 -0.31 -1.45 -22.87
CA ALA A 368 0.27 -1.01 -24.15
C ALA A 368 1.67 -0.40 -23.95
N VAL A 369 1.88 0.39 -22.90
CA VAL A 369 3.22 0.91 -22.54
C VAL A 369 4.17 -0.24 -22.23
N TRP A 370 3.77 -1.16 -21.35
CA TRP A 370 4.57 -2.34 -21.02
C TRP A 370 4.89 -3.19 -22.26
N SER A 371 3.91 -3.44 -23.12
CA SER A 371 4.09 -4.20 -24.37
C SER A 371 5.08 -3.53 -25.33
N LYS A 372 5.15 -2.20 -25.34
CA LYS A 372 6.08 -1.44 -26.19
C LYS A 372 7.53 -1.50 -25.67
N TYR A 373 7.73 -1.44 -24.35
CA TYR A 373 9.06 -1.31 -23.75
C TYR A 373 9.60 -2.60 -23.11
N GLY A 374 8.77 -3.66 -23.00
CA GLY A 374 9.09 -4.92 -22.32
C GLY A 374 9.11 -4.83 -20.78
N VAL A 375 9.24 -3.62 -20.24
CA VAL A 375 9.06 -3.26 -18.84
C VAL A 375 8.32 -1.93 -18.78
N LEU A 376 7.61 -1.67 -17.68
CA LEU A 376 6.97 -0.39 -17.49
C LEU A 376 8.00 0.67 -17.07
N PRO A 377 8.15 1.80 -17.79
CA PRO A 377 9.03 2.87 -17.37
C PRO A 377 8.55 3.52 -16.06
N GLU A 378 9.47 3.87 -15.17
CA GLU A 378 9.17 4.56 -13.90
C GLU A 378 8.34 5.83 -14.11
N ARG A 379 8.62 6.56 -15.21
CA ARG A 379 7.79 7.66 -15.71
C ARG A 379 7.61 7.51 -17.20
N PHE A 380 6.37 7.63 -17.66
CA PHE A 380 6.00 7.60 -19.06
C PHE A 380 5.43 8.96 -19.47
N ASN A 381 6.01 9.58 -20.50
CA ASN A 381 5.49 10.83 -21.06
C ASN A 381 4.42 10.52 -22.11
N TRP A 382 3.16 10.81 -21.80
CA TRP A 382 2.03 10.51 -22.67
C TRP A 382 1.80 11.56 -23.77
N TYR A 383 2.54 12.66 -23.76
CA TYR A 383 2.51 13.67 -24.83
C TYR A 383 3.47 13.31 -25.99
N LEU A 384 4.55 12.56 -25.71
CA LEU A 384 5.58 12.18 -26.67
C LEU A 384 5.34 10.80 -27.33
N LYS A 385 4.08 10.33 -27.35
CA LYS A 385 3.69 8.95 -27.70
C LYS A 385 4.31 8.41 -29.00
#